data_AF-A0A355GIS0-F1
#
_entry.id   AF-A0A355GIS0-F1
#
_cell.length_a   1.000
_cell.length_b   1.000
_cell.length_c   1.000
_cell.angle_alpha   90.00
_cell.angle_beta   90.00
_cell.angle_gamma   90.00
#
_symmetry.space_group_name_H-M   'P 1'
#
loop_
_entity.id
_entity.type
_entity.pdbx_description
1 polymer ?
#
loop_
_entity_poly.entity_id
_entity_poly.type
_entity_poly.pdbx_seq_one_letter_code
_entity_poly.pdbx_strand_id
1 'polypeptide(L)'
;SQSLIELVGCNNKPMEGDHLELVLNHSTFVLGKGLSVMDSGAIPRELIPLHVSARNNIFFSRTNAPFVMMKGNTNENDFRQKLLAWRGSNNYFDRFSTFWTIQSQQGTTGALSMDALDWKDIWGLSGDVNSYQMEIPWISDREKLINALASELQPAQLQFTQPTDGSPTITAIDRTNAGADLVTLPELPRVIKAPRTE
;
A
#
# COMPACT_ATOMS: atom_id res chain seq x y z
N SER A 1 1.63 -6.55 -12.50
CA SER A 1 1.39 -6.15 -11.09
C SER A 1 1.17 -4.63 -11.05
N GLN A 2 0.16 -4.16 -10.31
CA GLN A 2 -0.18 -2.73 -10.18
C GLN A 2 0.02 -2.28 -8.72
N SER A 3 0.33 -1.00 -8.51
CA SER A 3 0.15 -0.33 -7.22
C SER A 3 -1.29 0.17 -7.10
N LEU A 4 -1.69 0.64 -5.91
CA LEU A 4 -3.02 1.27 -5.75
C LEU A 4 -3.08 2.59 -6.52
N ILE A 5 -1.99 3.37 -6.49
CA ILE A 5 -1.86 4.61 -7.25
C ILE A 5 -0.49 4.73 -7.89
N GLU A 6 -0.45 5.24 -9.13
CA GLU A 6 0.77 5.63 -9.83
C GLU A 6 0.69 7.12 -10.15
N LEU A 7 1.65 7.91 -9.65
CA LEU A 7 1.77 9.34 -9.92
C LEU A 7 2.96 9.57 -10.86
N VAL A 8 2.70 10.20 -12.00
CA VAL A 8 3.73 10.52 -12.99
C VAL A 8 3.89 12.03 -13.06
N GLY A 9 5.13 12.50 -12.89
CA GLY A 9 5.45 13.91 -12.93
C GLY A 9 5.13 14.52 -14.30
N CYS A 10 4.72 15.78 -14.28
CA CYS A 10 4.40 16.55 -15.47
C CYS A 10 5.06 17.94 -15.44
N ASN A 11 4.93 18.70 -16.52
CA ASN A 11 5.52 20.05 -16.61
C ASN A 11 4.71 21.10 -15.82
N ASN A 12 3.51 20.75 -15.36
CA ASN A 12 2.66 21.68 -14.61
C ASN A 12 3.05 21.62 -13.15
N LYS A 13 3.47 22.77 -12.61
CA LYS A 13 3.76 22.91 -11.19
C LYS A 13 2.45 22.99 -10.40
N PRO A 14 2.23 22.13 -9.39
CA PRO A 14 1.12 22.29 -8.47
C PRO A 14 1.16 23.66 -7.79
N MET A 15 0.00 24.28 -7.59
CA MET A 15 -0.12 25.50 -6.79
C MET A 15 0.09 25.20 -5.31
N GLU A 16 0.35 26.23 -4.51
CA GLU A 16 0.45 26.07 -3.07
C GLU A 16 -0.87 25.51 -2.50
N GLY A 17 -0.79 24.40 -1.77
CA GLY A 17 -1.95 23.69 -1.22
C GLY A 17 -2.49 22.57 -2.11
N ASP A 18 -2.10 22.49 -3.39
CA ASP A 18 -2.50 21.40 -4.26
C ASP A 18 -1.93 20.07 -3.77
N HIS A 19 -2.80 19.09 -3.59
CA HIS A 19 -2.42 17.73 -3.26
C HIS A 19 -3.50 16.77 -3.74
N LEU A 20 -3.12 15.50 -3.89
CA LEU A 20 -4.05 14.41 -4.03
C LEU A 20 -4.31 13.81 -2.65
N GLU A 21 -5.58 13.67 -2.28
CA GLU A 21 -5.97 13.02 -1.03
C GLU A 21 -6.44 11.58 -1.29
N LEU A 22 -5.91 10.64 -0.51
CA LEU A 22 -6.30 9.24 -0.49
C LEU A 22 -6.78 8.87 0.91
N VAL A 23 -8.08 8.60 1.04
CA VAL A 23 -8.71 8.20 2.31
C VAL A 23 -9.10 6.72 2.23
N LEU A 24 -8.47 5.90 3.08
CA LEU A 24 -8.65 4.45 3.12
C LEU A 24 -9.18 4.06 4.50
N ASN A 25 -10.37 3.46 4.54
CA ASN A 25 -10.98 3.00 5.78
C ASN A 25 -11.59 1.61 5.57
N HIS A 26 -11.32 0.67 6.48
CA HIS A 26 -11.83 -0.70 6.38
C HIS A 26 -11.64 -1.31 4.99
N SER A 27 -10.40 -1.31 4.52
CA SER A 27 -10.06 -1.81 3.19
C SER A 27 -9.00 -2.91 3.26
N THR A 28 -9.16 -3.93 2.43
CA THR A 28 -8.19 -5.02 2.26
C THR A 28 -7.56 -4.91 0.88
N PHE A 29 -6.24 -4.69 0.83
CA PHE A 29 -5.50 -4.50 -0.41
C PHE A 29 -4.55 -5.67 -0.67
N VAL A 30 -4.64 -6.25 -1.87
CA VAL A 30 -3.69 -7.25 -2.38
C VAL A 30 -2.84 -6.60 -3.47
N LEU A 31 -1.66 -6.13 -3.09
CA LEU A 31 -0.85 -5.20 -3.88
C LEU A 31 0.27 -5.91 -4.63
N GLY A 32 0.57 -5.44 -5.84
CA GLY A 32 1.66 -5.96 -6.65
C GLY A 32 2.91 -5.06 -6.67
N LYS A 33 2.73 -3.74 -6.52
CA LYS A 33 3.81 -2.73 -6.52
C LYS A 33 3.68 -1.76 -5.32
N GLY A 34 3.12 -2.22 -4.21
CA GLY A 34 2.85 -1.36 -3.04
C GLY A 34 1.63 -0.45 -3.19
N LEU A 35 1.49 0.47 -2.26
CA LEU A 35 0.44 1.50 -2.22
C LEU A 35 0.64 2.50 -3.35
N SER A 36 1.80 3.13 -3.42
CA SER A 36 2.07 4.20 -4.36
C SER A 36 3.42 4.07 -5.05
N VAL A 37 3.42 4.43 -6.33
CA VAL A 37 4.64 4.64 -7.12
C VAL A 37 4.60 6.07 -7.64
N MET A 38 5.61 6.86 -7.31
CA MET A 38 5.77 8.23 -7.79
C MET A 38 7.02 8.34 -8.65
N ASP A 39 6.87 8.83 -9.87
CA ASP A 39 7.96 8.93 -10.84
C ASP A 39 8.04 10.35 -11.41
N SER A 40 9.02 11.15 -10.99
CA SER A 40 9.26 12.48 -11.57
C SER A 40 10.02 12.46 -12.89
N GLY A 41 10.34 11.27 -13.42
CA GLY A 41 10.99 11.09 -14.71
C GLY A 41 12.48 11.42 -14.71
N ALA A 42 13.11 11.31 -15.88
CA ALA A 42 14.56 11.55 -16.05
C ALA A 42 14.92 13.03 -16.26
N ILE A 43 13.95 13.84 -16.67
CA ILE A 43 14.07 15.29 -16.77
C ILE A 43 13.28 15.91 -15.61
N PRO A 44 13.60 17.13 -15.16
CA PRO A 44 12.85 17.78 -14.08
C PRO A 44 11.36 17.89 -14.42
N ARG A 45 10.52 17.20 -13.64
CA ARG A 45 9.06 17.29 -13.70
C ARG A 45 8.51 17.39 -12.30
N GLU A 46 7.36 18.02 -12.19
CA GLU A 46 6.69 18.29 -10.94
C GLU A 46 5.71 17.15 -10.63
N LEU A 47 5.77 16.65 -9.40
CA LEU A 47 4.81 15.70 -8.85
C LEU A 47 3.81 16.44 -7.99
N ILE A 48 2.55 16.03 -8.05
CA ILE A 48 1.55 16.46 -7.06
C ILE A 48 1.81 15.73 -5.74
N PRO A 49 1.83 16.43 -4.59
CA PRO A 49 1.90 15.79 -3.28
C PRO A 49 0.76 14.79 -3.06
N LEU A 50 1.05 13.67 -2.39
CA LEU A 50 0.07 12.67 -1.98
C LEU A 50 -0.13 12.71 -0.47
N HIS A 51 -1.36 12.96 -0.03
CA HIS A 51 -1.75 12.86 1.37
C HIS A 51 -2.57 11.59 1.57
N VAL A 52 -2.13 10.72 2.47
CA VAL A 52 -2.80 9.45 2.74
C VAL A 52 -3.30 9.41 4.18
N SER A 53 -4.60 9.19 4.34
CA SER A 53 -5.25 8.88 5.61
C SER A 53 -5.72 7.44 5.57
N ALA A 54 -5.07 6.55 6.31
CA ALA A 54 -5.33 5.11 6.30
C ALA A 54 -5.72 4.62 7.69
N ARG A 55 -6.93 4.08 7.83
CA ARG A 55 -7.44 3.53 9.08
C ARG A 55 -8.06 2.14 8.94
N ASN A 56 -7.81 1.26 9.91
CA ASN A 56 -8.43 -0.06 9.99
C ASN A 56 -8.22 -0.93 8.73
N ASN A 57 -7.07 -0.82 8.05
CA ASN A 57 -6.83 -1.49 6.77
C ASN A 57 -5.93 -2.72 6.91
N ILE A 58 -6.01 -3.61 5.93
CA ILE A 58 -5.06 -4.69 5.72
C ILE A 58 -4.36 -4.48 4.37
N PHE A 59 -3.03 -4.49 4.38
CA PHE A 59 -2.18 -4.40 3.20
C PHE A 59 -1.37 -5.69 3.05
N PHE A 60 -1.56 -6.40 1.96
CA PHE A 60 -0.85 -7.63 1.64
C PHE A 60 -0.01 -7.44 0.37
N SER A 61 1.30 -7.70 0.45
CA SER A 61 2.16 -7.68 -0.74
C SER A 61 2.25 -9.04 -1.42
N ARG A 62 2.03 -9.08 -2.73
CA ARG A 62 2.30 -10.26 -3.58
C ARG A 62 3.73 -10.33 -4.09
N THR A 63 4.53 -9.29 -3.88
CA THR A 63 5.91 -9.20 -4.40
C THR A 63 6.84 -8.64 -3.32
N ASN A 64 8.12 -8.48 -3.64
CA ASN A 64 9.08 -7.80 -2.76
C ASN A 64 9.15 -6.29 -3.04
N ALA A 65 8.15 -5.71 -3.73
CA ALA A 65 8.08 -4.28 -3.94
C ALA A 65 7.86 -3.53 -2.61
N PRO A 66 8.43 -2.33 -2.44
CA PRO A 66 8.19 -1.55 -1.24
C PRO A 66 6.74 -1.07 -1.17
N PHE A 67 6.30 -0.67 0.02
CA PHE A 67 4.97 -0.11 0.22
C PHE A 67 4.80 1.24 -0.53
N VAL A 68 5.83 2.10 -0.51
CA VAL A 68 5.92 3.33 -1.28
C VAL A 68 7.22 3.34 -2.07
N MET A 69 7.13 3.63 -3.37
CA MET A 69 8.29 3.85 -4.24
C MET A 69 8.28 5.27 -4.78
N MET A 70 9.40 5.97 -4.67
CA MET A 70 9.61 7.28 -5.30
C MET A 70 10.90 7.27 -6.09
N LYS A 71 10.87 7.79 -7.32
CA LYS A 71 12.06 7.87 -8.15
C LYS A 71 12.00 9.03 -9.14
N GLY A 72 13.17 9.43 -9.64
CA GLY A 72 13.28 10.39 -10.74
C GLY A 72 14.13 11.60 -10.39
N ASN A 73 13.95 12.66 -11.18
CA ASN A 73 14.72 13.89 -11.13
C ASN A 73 14.12 14.90 -10.12
N THR A 74 13.90 14.42 -8.89
CA THR A 74 13.55 15.22 -7.71
C THR A 74 14.52 14.86 -6.61
N ASN A 75 15.00 15.83 -5.83
CA ASN A 75 15.93 15.56 -4.75
C ASN A 75 15.28 14.74 -3.62
N GLU A 76 16.10 14.01 -2.87
CA GLU A 76 15.66 13.11 -1.81
C GLU A 76 14.86 13.81 -0.70
N ASN A 77 15.25 15.03 -0.33
CA ASN A 77 14.57 15.78 0.73
C ASN A 77 13.15 16.17 0.32
N ASP A 78 12.94 16.59 -0.93
CA ASP A 78 11.62 16.92 -1.44
C ASP A 78 10.72 15.67 -1.54
N PHE A 79 11.28 14.53 -1.96
CA PHE A 79 10.57 13.25 -1.88
C PHE A 79 10.12 12.94 -0.45
N ARG A 80 11.01 13.06 0.54
CA ARG A 80 10.70 12.73 1.94
C ARG A 80 9.73 13.72 2.59
N GLN A 81 9.91 15.01 2.38
CA GLN A 81 9.28 16.05 3.21
C GLN A 81 8.10 16.74 2.55
N LYS A 82 7.97 16.69 1.21
CA LYS A 82 6.96 17.46 0.48
C LYS A 82 5.98 16.62 -0.32
N LEU A 83 6.40 15.46 -0.81
CA LEU A 83 5.60 14.69 -1.78
C LEU A 83 4.72 13.62 -1.16
N LEU A 84 4.97 13.24 0.10
CA LEU A 84 4.12 12.32 0.83
C LEU A 84 3.81 12.88 2.21
N ALA A 85 2.54 12.82 2.59
CA ALA A 85 2.10 12.93 3.98
C ALA A 85 1.32 11.65 4.34
N TRP A 86 1.65 11.06 5.48
CA TRP A 86 0.99 9.85 5.96
C TRP A 86 0.32 10.06 7.31
N ARG A 87 -0.91 9.55 7.43
CA ARG A 87 -1.63 9.40 8.69
C ARG A 87 -2.25 8.00 8.76
N GLY A 88 -1.62 7.12 9.53
CA GLY A 88 -2.03 5.75 9.74
C GLY A 88 -2.64 5.50 11.12
N SER A 89 -3.67 4.65 11.20
CA SER A 89 -4.11 4.07 12.47
C SER A 89 -4.68 2.67 12.30
N ASN A 90 -4.27 1.71 13.14
CA ASN A 90 -4.79 0.34 13.12
C ASN A 90 -4.67 -0.32 11.73
N ASN A 91 -3.52 -0.14 11.07
CA ASN A 91 -3.23 -0.78 9.78
C ASN A 91 -2.35 -2.02 9.98
N TYR A 92 -2.61 -3.05 9.19
CA TYR A 92 -1.91 -4.32 9.26
C TYR A 92 -1.18 -4.58 7.94
N PHE A 93 0.10 -4.89 8.02
CA PHE A 93 1.00 -5.04 6.87
C PHE A 93 1.56 -6.45 6.83
N ASP A 94 1.29 -7.17 5.75
CA ASP A 94 1.82 -8.51 5.49
C ASP A 94 2.74 -8.49 4.27
N ARG A 95 3.89 -9.16 4.39
CA ARG A 95 4.92 -9.32 3.35
C ARG A 95 5.63 -8.04 2.88
N PHE A 96 5.53 -6.93 3.60
CA PHE A 96 6.33 -5.74 3.31
C PHE A 96 7.63 -5.73 4.11
N SER A 97 8.76 -6.08 3.49
CA SER A 97 10.09 -5.92 4.09
C SER A 97 10.60 -4.48 4.01
N THR A 98 10.15 -3.73 3.01
CA THR A 98 10.56 -2.35 2.75
C THR A 98 9.31 -1.49 2.67
N PHE A 99 9.26 -0.40 3.44
CA PHE A 99 8.12 0.50 3.48
C PHE A 99 8.30 1.66 2.51
N TRP A 100 9.50 2.20 2.39
CA TRP A 100 9.74 3.33 1.50
C TRP A 100 11.08 3.18 0.79
N THR A 101 11.05 3.26 -0.54
CA THR A 101 12.26 3.41 -1.35
C THR A 101 12.25 4.75 -2.06
N ILE A 102 13.37 5.47 -2.02
CA ILE A 102 13.60 6.71 -2.73
C ILE A 102 14.83 6.57 -3.63
N GLN A 103 14.67 6.82 -4.92
CA GLN A 103 15.73 6.80 -5.91
C GLN A 103 15.81 8.15 -6.63
N SER A 104 16.50 9.10 -6.01
CA SER A 104 16.77 10.42 -6.59
C SER A 104 17.88 10.35 -7.65
N GLN A 105 17.70 11.07 -8.75
CA GLN A 105 18.77 11.36 -9.71
C GLN A 105 19.54 12.64 -9.36
N GLN A 106 18.99 13.48 -8.48
CA GLN A 106 19.65 14.67 -7.95
C GLN A 106 20.34 14.30 -6.63
N GLY A 107 21.56 13.77 -6.72
CA GLY A 107 22.35 13.32 -5.56
C GLY A 107 23.45 12.33 -5.94
N THR A 108 24.31 11.99 -4.97
CA THR A 108 25.39 10.99 -5.14
C THR A 108 25.07 9.65 -4.47
N THR A 109 24.01 9.59 -3.68
CA THR A 109 23.55 8.38 -2.99
C THR A 109 22.70 7.52 -3.91
N GLY A 110 22.90 6.21 -3.86
CA GLY A 110 22.06 5.23 -4.55
C GLY A 110 20.63 5.20 -4.00
N ALA A 111 19.87 4.17 -4.36
CA ALA A 111 18.52 4.00 -3.82
C ALA A 111 18.55 3.84 -2.30
N LEU A 112 17.85 4.73 -1.61
CA LEU A 112 17.60 4.67 -0.19
C LEU A 112 16.39 3.76 0.05
N SER A 113 16.51 2.82 0.98
CA SER A 113 15.42 1.93 1.37
C SER A 113 15.22 1.96 2.88
N MET A 114 13.97 2.07 3.29
CA MET A 114 13.54 2.21 4.68
C MET A 114 12.63 1.05 5.06
N ASP A 115 12.83 0.53 6.25
CA ASP A 115 11.99 -0.52 6.81
C ASP A 115 10.81 0.06 7.63
N ALA A 116 10.11 -0.81 8.36
CA ALA A 116 8.96 -0.41 9.16
C ALA A 116 9.33 0.42 10.41
N LEU A 117 10.55 0.29 10.93
CA LEU A 117 11.03 1.10 12.05
C LEU A 117 11.35 2.51 11.55
N ASP A 118 12.09 2.62 10.45
CA ASP A 118 12.37 3.91 9.81
C ASP A 118 11.07 4.67 9.47
N TRP A 119 10.08 3.96 8.93
CA TRP A 119 8.75 4.51 8.64
C TRP A 119 8.08 5.10 9.88
N LYS A 120 8.10 4.37 11.01
CA LYS A 120 7.54 4.84 12.28
C LYS A 120 8.32 6.01 12.86
N ASP A 121 9.64 6.04 12.69
CA ASP A 121 10.47 7.14 13.17
C ASP A 121 10.20 8.43 12.39
N ILE A 122 9.95 8.35 11.08
CA ILE A 122 9.64 9.50 10.22
C ILE A 122 8.28 10.11 10.57
N TRP A 123 7.23 9.29 10.68
CA TRP A 123 5.88 9.77 10.93
C TRP A 123 5.57 9.98 12.43
N GLY A 124 6.37 9.37 13.29
CA GLY A 124 6.22 9.40 14.74
C GLY A 124 5.02 8.59 15.25
N LEU A 125 4.97 8.45 16.58
CA LEU A 125 3.91 7.70 17.28
C LEU A 125 2.51 8.31 17.16
N SER A 126 2.40 9.54 16.65
CA SER A 126 1.12 10.22 16.37
C SER A 126 0.71 10.11 14.88
N GLY A 127 1.66 9.86 13.98
CA GLY A 127 1.44 9.77 12.54
C GLY A 127 1.11 8.35 12.07
N ASP A 128 1.61 7.30 12.73
CA ASP A 128 1.26 5.90 12.43
C ASP A 128 0.99 5.11 13.72
N VAL A 129 -0.27 5.10 14.15
CA VAL A 129 -0.69 4.61 15.47
C VAL A 129 -1.18 3.17 15.39
N ASN A 130 -0.71 2.28 16.29
CA ASN A 130 -1.18 0.89 16.37
C ASN A 130 -1.12 0.15 15.01
N SER A 131 -0.08 0.43 14.23
CA SER A 131 0.17 -0.27 12.96
C SER A 131 1.13 -1.43 13.18
N TYR A 132 0.81 -2.59 12.61
CA TYR A 132 1.51 -3.85 12.86
C TYR A 132 1.98 -4.48 11.56
N GLN A 133 3.24 -4.90 11.54
CA GLN A 133 3.73 -5.84 10.53
C GLN A 133 3.56 -7.25 11.08
N MET A 134 2.78 -8.07 10.41
CA MET A 134 2.49 -9.43 10.85
C MET A 134 2.03 -10.31 9.68
N GLU A 135 2.15 -11.62 9.86
CA GLU A 135 1.51 -12.57 8.95
C GLU A 135 0.01 -12.59 9.22
N ILE A 136 -0.78 -12.36 8.19
CA ILE A 136 -2.23 -12.43 8.31
C ILE A 136 -2.66 -13.89 8.12
N PRO A 137 -3.38 -14.48 9.08
CA PRO A 137 -3.82 -15.88 9.03
C PRO A 137 -5.03 -16.02 8.09
N TRP A 138 -4.79 -15.84 6.78
CA TRP A 138 -5.79 -16.03 5.74
C TRP A 138 -6.35 -17.46 5.80
N ILE A 139 -7.66 -17.61 5.60
CA ILE A 139 -8.31 -18.92 5.49
C ILE A 139 -7.85 -19.64 4.22
N SER A 140 -7.66 -18.87 3.15
CA SER A 140 -7.09 -19.38 1.90
C SER A 140 -5.58 -19.55 2.02
N ASP A 141 -5.07 -20.53 1.28
CA ASP A 141 -3.64 -20.75 1.11
C ASP A 141 -2.94 -19.47 0.62
N ARG A 142 -1.98 -19.01 1.43
CA ARG A 142 -1.23 -17.78 1.21
C ARG A 142 -0.44 -17.79 -0.10
N GLU A 143 0.08 -18.93 -0.52
CA GLU A 143 0.78 -19.06 -1.80
C GLU A 143 -0.16 -18.87 -2.99
N LYS A 144 -1.45 -19.21 -2.85
CA LYS A 144 -2.45 -18.91 -3.88
C LYS A 144 -2.72 -17.41 -3.97
N LEU A 145 -2.78 -16.69 -2.85
CA LEU A 145 -2.97 -15.23 -2.86
C LEU A 145 -1.81 -14.49 -3.55
N ILE A 146 -0.59 -15.02 -3.42
CA ILE A 146 0.62 -14.46 -4.04
C ILE A 146 0.59 -14.65 -5.55
N ASN A 147 0.26 -15.87 -6.00
CA ASN A 147 0.41 -16.27 -7.40
C ASN A 147 -0.86 -16.05 -8.23
N ALA A 148 -2.02 -15.86 -7.61
CA ALA A 148 -3.27 -15.63 -8.33
C ALA A 148 -3.25 -14.35 -9.17
N LEU A 149 -3.86 -14.43 -10.36
CA LEU A 149 -4.17 -13.24 -11.15
C LEU A 149 -5.17 -12.38 -10.39
N ALA A 150 -5.02 -11.05 -10.48
CA ALA A 150 -5.93 -10.13 -9.78
C ALA A 150 -7.40 -10.33 -10.19
N SER A 151 -7.65 -10.70 -11.45
CA SER A 151 -8.98 -11.00 -11.99
C SER A 151 -9.59 -12.31 -11.46
N GLU A 152 -8.79 -13.16 -10.83
CA GLU A 152 -9.23 -14.45 -10.29
C GLU A 152 -9.47 -14.40 -8.77
N LEU A 153 -8.99 -13.35 -8.10
CA LEU A 153 -9.20 -13.16 -6.67
C LEU A 153 -10.68 -12.92 -6.36
N GLN A 154 -11.19 -13.66 -5.37
CA GLN A 154 -12.55 -13.57 -4.88
C GLN A 154 -12.56 -13.06 -3.43
N PRO A 155 -13.61 -12.34 -3.00
CA PRO A 155 -13.75 -11.90 -1.61
C PRO A 155 -13.58 -13.03 -0.58
N ALA A 156 -14.16 -14.21 -0.83
CA ALA A 156 -14.04 -15.35 0.06
C ALA A 156 -12.57 -15.79 0.33
N GLN A 157 -11.65 -15.50 -0.60
CA GLN A 157 -10.24 -15.83 -0.44
C GLN A 157 -9.49 -14.85 0.47
N LEU A 158 -10.06 -13.68 0.71
CA LEU A 158 -9.49 -12.63 1.56
C LEU A 158 -10.03 -12.70 3.00
N GLN A 159 -10.74 -13.77 3.35
CA GLN A 159 -11.16 -14.01 4.73
C GLN A 159 -9.97 -14.52 5.56
N PHE A 160 -9.94 -14.17 6.84
CA PHE A 160 -8.90 -14.57 7.79
C PHE A 160 -9.51 -14.97 9.13
N THR A 161 -8.78 -15.75 9.92
CA THR A 161 -9.13 -16.07 11.30
C THR A 161 -8.45 -15.11 12.27
N GLN A 162 -8.94 -14.97 13.50
CA GLN A 162 -8.18 -14.19 14.49
C GLN A 162 -6.93 -14.98 14.94
N PRO A 163 -5.76 -14.32 15.13
CA PRO A 163 -4.59 -14.99 15.69
C PRO A 163 -4.86 -15.54 17.09
N THR A 164 -4.37 -16.75 17.36
CA THR A 164 -4.54 -17.44 18.66
C THR A 164 -3.22 -17.67 19.40
N ASP A 165 -2.10 -17.24 18.81
CA ASP A 165 -0.73 -17.50 19.25
C ASP A 165 -0.12 -16.36 20.11
N GLY A 166 -0.95 -15.40 20.52
CA GLY A 166 -0.52 -14.22 21.27
C GLY A 166 -0.07 -13.05 20.40
N SER A 167 -0.09 -13.18 19.07
CA SER A 167 0.03 -12.05 18.15
C SER A 167 -1.12 -11.04 18.37
N PRO A 168 -0.92 -9.74 18.04
CA PRO A 168 -1.99 -8.76 18.12
C PRO A 168 -3.22 -9.18 17.34
N THR A 169 -4.40 -9.00 17.94
CA THR A 169 -5.66 -9.23 17.22
C THR A 169 -5.80 -8.27 16.03
N ILE A 170 -6.40 -8.74 14.95
CA ILE A 170 -6.61 -7.96 13.73
C ILE A 170 -7.98 -7.26 13.87
N THR A 171 -7.96 -6.14 14.57
CA THR A 171 -9.15 -5.47 15.10
C THR A 171 -9.12 -3.99 14.74
N ALA A 172 -10.23 -3.51 14.20
CA ALA A 172 -10.48 -2.11 13.95
C ALA A 172 -10.79 -1.35 15.24
N ILE A 173 -10.72 -0.02 15.20
CA ILE A 173 -10.98 0.82 16.38
C ILE A 173 -12.44 0.69 16.89
N ASP A 174 -13.38 0.35 16.02
CA ASP A 174 -14.79 0.10 16.38
C ASP A 174 -15.03 -1.30 16.95
N ARG A 175 -13.95 -2.07 17.20
CA ARG A 175 -13.96 -3.45 17.71
C ARG A 175 -14.49 -4.49 16.72
N THR A 176 -14.67 -4.12 15.46
CA THR A 176 -14.87 -5.08 14.37
C THR A 176 -13.52 -5.58 13.84
N ASN A 177 -13.52 -6.46 12.85
CA ASN A 177 -12.29 -6.86 12.18
C ASN A 177 -11.74 -5.71 11.32
N ALA A 178 -10.41 -5.55 11.28
CA ALA A 178 -9.79 -4.66 10.31
C ALA A 178 -9.91 -5.22 8.88
N GLY A 179 -9.79 -4.35 7.89
CA GLY A 179 -9.99 -4.68 6.49
C GLY A 179 -11.44 -4.53 6.04
N ALA A 180 -11.71 -4.94 4.81
CA ALA A 180 -13.03 -4.87 4.21
C ALA A 180 -14.00 -5.89 4.82
N ASP A 181 -15.27 -5.52 4.97
CA ASP A 181 -16.34 -6.46 5.24
C ASP A 181 -16.70 -7.23 3.97
N LEU A 182 -16.05 -8.38 3.79
CA LEU A 182 -16.16 -9.20 2.59
C LEU A 182 -17.55 -9.84 2.41
N VAL A 183 -18.37 -9.90 3.47
CA VAL A 183 -19.74 -10.43 3.40
C VAL A 183 -20.67 -9.43 2.71
N THR A 184 -20.33 -8.14 2.77
CA THR A 184 -21.11 -7.05 2.17
C THR A 184 -20.71 -6.72 0.73
N LEU A 185 -19.62 -7.32 0.23
CA LEU A 185 -19.15 -7.05 -1.13
C LEU A 185 -20.06 -7.75 -2.15
N PRO A 186 -20.42 -7.07 -3.25
CA PRO A 186 -21.16 -7.70 -4.34
C PRO A 186 -20.32 -8.82 -4.97
N GLU A 187 -20.95 -9.93 -5.31
CA GLU A 187 -20.29 -10.96 -6.11
C GLU A 187 -19.91 -10.38 -7.48
N LEU A 188 -18.62 -10.42 -7.82
CA LEU A 188 -18.16 -9.98 -9.13
C LEU A 188 -18.68 -10.95 -10.21
N PRO A 189 -19.09 -10.45 -11.40
CA PRO A 189 -19.54 -11.29 -12.49
C PRO A 189 -18.45 -12.33 -12.84
N ARG A 190 -18.80 -13.61 -12.76
CA ARG A 190 -17.88 -14.69 -13.12
C ARG A 190 -17.59 -14.60 -14.61
N VAL A 191 -16.33 -14.44 -15.00
CA VAL A 191 -15.93 -14.65 -16.39
C VAL A 191 -16.10 -16.13 -16.69
N ILE A 192 -17.25 -16.48 -17.28
CA ILE A 192 -17.48 -17.83 -17.80
C ILE A 192 -16.50 -17.97 -18.97
N LYS A 193 -15.39 -18.69 -18.75
CA LYS A 193 -14.56 -19.14 -19.88
C LYS A 193 -15.48 -19.95 -20.78
N ALA A 194 -15.80 -19.42 -21.97
CA ALA A 194 -16.54 -20.18 -22.96
C ALA A 194 -15.80 -21.50 -23.20
N PRO A 195 -16.51 -22.65 -23.25
CA PRO A 195 -15.86 -23.92 -23.52
C PRO A 195 -15.12 -23.80 -24.86
N ARG A 196 -13.82 -24.13 -24.85
CA ARG A 196 -13.05 -24.30 -26.09
C ARG A 196 -13.76 -25.39 -26.88
N THR A 197 -14.32 -25.00 -28.02
CA THR A 197 -14.76 -25.95 -29.04
C THR A 197 -13.47 -26.53 -29.64
N GLU A 198 -13.24 -27.81 -29.40
CA GLU A 198 -12.24 -28.62 -30.11
C GLU A 198 -12.61 -28.78 -31.58
#